data_AF-R6BXG9-F1
#
_entry.id   AF-R6BXG9-F1
#
_cell.length_a   1.000
_cell.length_b   1.000
_cell.length_c   1.000
_cell.angle_alpha   90.00
_cell.angle_beta   90.00
_cell.angle_gamma   90.00
#
_symmetry.space_group_name_H-M   'P 1'
#
loop_
_entity.id
_entity.type
_entity.pdbx_description
1 polymer ?
#
loop_
_entity_poly.entity_id
_entity_poly.type
_entity_poly.pdbx_seq_one_letter_code
_entity_poly.pdbx_strand_id
1 'polypeptide(L)'
;MSDVNGFLTRPLVLICPGGGYEFTFDRKAEAIAVQYIARGFHACVLRYSVVPAKFPQSLYELAWSVAYLRKHAAEYGIKPDKIIVAGFSAGGHLAASLGVFWDKDWLAKETELSAEQMKPNGLLLS
;
A
#
# COMPACT_ATOMS: atom_id res chain seq x y z
N MET A 1 3.14 -20.07 32.72
CA MET A 1 2.78 -18.71 32.27
C MET A 1 3.44 -18.53 30.92
N SER A 2 2.68 -18.71 29.84
CA SER A 2 3.17 -18.59 28.46
C SER A 2 3.59 -17.14 28.18
N ASP A 3 4.72 -16.98 27.51
CA ASP A 3 5.31 -15.70 27.11
C ASP A 3 4.28 -14.67 26.63
N VAL A 4 4.05 -13.64 27.44
CA VAL A 4 3.35 -12.40 27.02
C VAL A 4 4.40 -11.46 26.41
N ASN A 5 5.25 -11.97 25.50
CA ASN A 5 6.36 -11.19 24.96
C ASN A 5 6.52 -11.40 23.45
N GLY A 6 6.40 -10.29 22.72
CA GLY A 6 6.58 -10.18 21.27
C GLY A 6 5.47 -9.34 20.69
N PHE A 7 5.78 -8.13 20.20
CA PHE A 7 4.86 -7.33 19.40
C PHE A 7 4.19 -8.24 18.37
N LEU A 8 2.89 -8.51 18.53
CA LEU A 8 2.14 -9.41 17.64
C LEU A 8 2.21 -8.84 16.23
N THR A 9 3.03 -9.44 15.38
CA THR A 9 3.16 -9.00 13.99
C THR A 9 1.86 -9.28 13.26
N ARG A 10 1.41 -8.32 12.45
CA ARG A 10 0.12 -8.38 11.74
C ARG A 10 0.30 -8.14 10.24
N PRO A 11 -0.57 -8.72 9.40
CA PRO A 11 -0.64 -8.31 8.01
C PRO A 11 -1.00 -6.82 7.92
N LEU A 12 -0.58 -6.16 6.83
CA LEU A 12 -0.90 -4.75 6.59
C LEU A 12 -1.76 -4.62 5.34
N VAL A 13 -2.73 -3.72 5.40
CA VAL A 13 -3.42 -3.18 4.22
C VAL A 13 -2.96 -1.75 3.95
N LEU A 14 -2.46 -1.51 2.74
CA LEU A 14 -2.14 -0.19 2.19
C LEU A 14 -3.30 0.26 1.31
N ILE A 15 -4.07 1.22 1.78
CA ILE A 15 -5.30 1.69 1.17
C ILE A 15 -4.98 2.87 0.25
N CYS A 16 -5.29 2.73 -1.03
CA CYS A 16 -5.30 3.78 -2.03
C CYS A 16 -6.74 4.28 -2.18
N PRO A 17 -7.08 5.49 -1.66
CA PRO A 17 -8.41 6.05 -1.76
C PRO A 17 -8.84 6.28 -3.21
N GLY A 18 -10.14 6.48 -3.45
CA GLY A 18 -10.61 7.03 -4.72
C GLY A 18 -10.52 8.56 -4.75
N GLY A 19 -11.11 9.15 -5.80
CA GLY A 19 -11.16 10.61 -5.99
C GLY A 19 -10.72 11.08 -7.38
N GLY A 20 -10.79 10.21 -8.40
CA GLY A 20 -10.61 10.61 -9.80
C GLY A 20 -9.22 11.12 -10.19
N TYR A 21 -8.21 10.92 -9.34
CA TYR A 21 -6.92 11.62 -9.42
C TYR A 21 -7.02 13.14 -9.26
N GLU A 22 -8.14 13.66 -8.75
CA GLU A 22 -8.32 15.08 -8.40
C GLU A 22 -8.09 15.33 -6.90
N PHE A 23 -8.40 14.33 -6.07
CA PHE A 23 -8.21 14.35 -4.62
C PHE A 23 -8.13 12.92 -4.08
N THR A 24 -7.85 12.76 -2.77
CA THR A 24 -7.99 11.49 -2.06
C THR A 24 -9.18 11.56 -1.11
N PHE A 25 -10.11 10.62 -1.21
CA PHE A 25 -11.32 10.62 -0.38
C PHE A 25 -11.09 9.99 1.01
N ASP A 26 -10.33 10.71 1.83
CA ASP A 26 -9.78 10.25 3.11
C ASP A 26 -10.82 9.67 4.07
N ARG A 27 -11.97 10.35 4.26
CA ARG A 27 -13.02 9.89 5.19
C ARG A 27 -13.51 8.47 4.88
N LYS A 28 -13.61 8.11 3.60
CA LYS A 28 -14.00 6.75 3.20
C LYS A 28 -12.86 5.76 3.43
N ALA A 29 -11.62 6.16 3.15
CA ALA A 29 -10.44 5.34 3.38
C ALA A 29 -10.22 5.03 4.87
N GLU A 30 -10.42 6.02 5.75
CA GLU A 30 -10.32 5.86 7.21
C GLU A 30 -11.39 4.91 7.75
N ALA A 31 -12.64 5.02 7.28
CA ALA A 31 -13.69 4.08 7.65
C ALA A 31 -13.33 2.63 7.27
N ILE A 32 -12.72 2.44 6.10
CA ILE A 32 -12.23 1.13 5.65
C ILE A 32 -11.02 0.68 6.49
N ALA A 33 -10.10 1.58 6.81
CA ALA A 33 -8.95 1.29 7.67
C ALA A 33 -9.39 0.76 9.06
N VAL A 34 -10.38 1.40 9.69
CA VAL A 34 -10.95 0.96 10.97
C VAL A 34 -11.53 -0.46 10.86
N GLN A 35 -12.19 -0.79 9.75
CA GLN A 35 -12.72 -2.14 9.53
C GLN A 35 -11.61 -3.21 9.42
N TYR A 36 -10.47 -2.89 8.84
CA TYR A 36 -9.31 -3.79 8.77
C TYR A 36 -8.60 -3.92 10.11
N ILE A 37 -8.46 -2.81 10.85
CA ILE A 37 -7.92 -2.81 12.22
C ILE A 37 -8.75 -3.73 13.11
N ALA A 38 -10.08 -3.63 13.05
CA ALA A 38 -10.99 -4.51 13.79
C ALA A 38 -10.86 -6.00 13.41
N ARG A 39 -10.29 -6.31 12.23
CA ARG A 39 -10.02 -7.68 11.75
C ARG A 39 -8.57 -8.13 12.00
N GLY A 40 -7.79 -7.35 12.75
CA GLY A 40 -6.42 -7.71 13.14
C GLY A 40 -5.34 -7.37 12.12
N PHE A 41 -5.59 -6.40 11.23
CA PHE A 41 -4.59 -5.86 10.30
C PHE A 41 -4.02 -4.55 10.84
N HIS A 42 -2.78 -4.24 10.47
CA HIS A 42 -2.35 -2.85 10.38
C HIS A 42 -2.99 -2.21 9.14
N ALA A 43 -3.33 -0.93 9.21
CA ALA A 43 -3.88 -0.19 8.08
C ALA A 43 -3.07 1.09 7.87
N CYS A 44 -2.73 1.36 6.61
CA CYS A 44 -2.08 2.58 6.16
C CYS A 44 -2.92 3.17 5.03
N VAL A 45 -3.13 4.48 5.04
CA VAL A 45 -3.81 5.19 3.94
C VAL A 45 -2.76 5.98 3.16
N LEU A 46 -2.61 5.68 1.88
CA LEU A 46 -1.71 6.40 0.99
C LEU A 46 -2.43 7.62 0.40
N ARG A 47 -2.03 8.81 0.84
CA ARG A 47 -2.36 10.08 0.18
C ARG A 47 -1.37 10.31 -0.97
N TYR A 48 -1.62 9.65 -2.09
CA TYR A 48 -0.79 9.79 -3.29
C TYR A 48 -1.05 11.12 -4.00
N SER A 49 -0.09 11.55 -4.81
CA SER A 49 -0.17 12.75 -5.63
C SER A 49 -1.29 12.66 -6.65
N VAL A 50 -2.10 13.71 -6.66
CA VAL A 50 -3.23 13.95 -7.57
C VAL A 50 -2.91 15.16 -8.45
N VAL A 51 -3.84 15.61 -9.30
CA VAL A 51 -3.64 16.81 -10.14
C VAL A 51 -3.01 17.96 -9.33
N PRO A 52 -1.97 18.63 -9.88
CA PRO A 52 -1.49 18.57 -11.26
C PRO A 52 -0.53 17.42 -11.60
N ALA A 53 -0.23 16.51 -10.65
CA ALA A 53 0.62 15.36 -10.91
C ALA A 53 0.00 14.43 -11.97
N LYS A 54 0.85 13.86 -12.82
CA LYS A 54 0.44 12.95 -13.90
C LYS A 54 0.97 11.55 -13.64
N PHE A 55 0.25 10.55 -14.13
CA PHE A 55 0.79 9.18 -14.19
C PHE A 55 2.14 9.18 -14.94
N PRO A 56 3.18 8.48 -14.46
CA PRO A 56 3.18 7.47 -13.38
C PRO A 56 3.58 7.98 -11.97
N GLN A 57 3.53 9.28 -11.66
CA GLN A 57 4.00 9.81 -10.36
C GLN A 57 3.37 9.09 -9.14
N SER A 58 2.06 8.94 -9.12
CA SER A 58 1.35 8.24 -8.03
C SER A 58 1.68 6.75 -7.95
N LEU A 59 2.09 6.13 -9.07
CA LEU A 59 2.55 4.75 -9.10
C LEU A 59 3.93 4.61 -8.47
N TYR A 60 4.83 5.58 -8.69
CA TYR A 60 6.12 5.63 -8.00
C TYR A 60 5.92 5.73 -6.49
N GLU A 61 5.04 6.60 -6.04
CA GLU A 61 4.74 6.76 -4.61
C GLU A 61 4.13 5.50 -4.00
N LEU A 62 3.26 4.80 -4.72
CA LEU A 62 2.72 3.53 -4.27
C LEU A 62 3.82 2.44 -4.18
N ALA A 63 4.70 2.34 -5.18
CA ALA A 63 5.83 1.40 -5.16
C ALA A 63 6.78 1.70 -3.98
N TRP A 64 7.13 2.97 -3.79
CA TRP A 64 7.91 3.45 -2.65
C TRP A 64 7.23 3.14 -1.31
N SER A 65 5.91 3.30 -1.21
CA SER A 65 5.17 3.03 0.01
C SER A 65 5.20 1.55 0.39
N VAL A 66 5.03 0.65 -0.58
CA VAL A 66 5.17 -0.80 -0.35
C VAL A 66 6.58 -1.14 0.11
N ALA A 67 7.61 -0.63 -0.58
CA ALA A 67 9.00 -0.87 -0.23
C ALA A 67 9.37 -0.31 1.15
N TYR A 68 8.88 0.89 1.48
CA TYR A 68 9.07 1.53 2.78
C TYR A 68 8.45 0.68 3.90
N LEU A 69 7.18 0.31 3.77
CA LEU A 69 6.49 -0.52 4.76
C LEU A 69 7.15 -1.88 4.94
N ARG A 70 7.66 -2.48 3.84
CA ARG A 70 8.41 -3.73 3.89
C ARG A 70 9.75 -3.57 4.61
N LYS A 71 10.50 -2.51 4.31
CA LYS A 71 11.79 -2.19 4.94
C LYS A 71 11.65 -1.94 6.44
N HIS A 72 10.58 -1.25 6.84
CA HIS A 72 10.29 -0.89 8.23
C HIS A 72 9.37 -1.89 8.94
N ALA A 73 9.17 -3.09 8.39
CA ALA A 73 8.19 -4.03 8.89
C ALA A 73 8.43 -4.44 10.35
N ALA A 74 9.69 -4.65 10.76
CA ALA A 74 10.03 -4.99 12.13
C ALA A 74 9.70 -3.86 13.12
N GLU A 75 9.92 -2.60 12.71
CA GLU A 75 9.64 -1.40 13.52
C GLU A 75 8.14 -1.23 13.77
N TYR A 76 7.31 -1.52 12.74
CA TYR A 76 5.86 -1.33 12.81
C TYR A 76 5.07 -2.59 13.18
N GLY A 77 5.74 -3.71 13.45
CA GLY A 77 5.07 -4.98 13.71
C GLY A 77 4.33 -5.52 12.48
N ILE A 78 4.77 -5.23 11.27
CA ILE A 78 4.17 -5.71 10.02
C ILE A 78 4.79 -7.08 9.66
N LYS A 79 3.97 -7.97 9.09
CA LYS A 79 4.45 -9.15 8.37
C LYS A 79 4.91 -8.73 6.97
N PRO A 80 6.22 -8.72 6.65
CA PRO A 80 6.74 -8.15 5.39
C PRO A 80 6.30 -8.91 4.13
N ASP A 81 5.87 -10.17 4.30
CA ASP A 81 5.30 -11.06 3.30
C ASP A 81 3.76 -10.94 3.17
N LYS A 82 3.12 -10.05 3.95
CA LYS A 82 1.66 -9.87 3.99
C LYS A 82 1.26 -8.40 3.91
N ILE A 83 1.79 -7.68 2.92
CA ILE A 83 1.39 -6.32 2.56
C ILE A 83 0.41 -6.37 1.39
N ILE A 84 -0.87 -6.10 1.68
CA ILE A 84 -1.96 -6.08 0.70
C ILE A 84 -2.19 -4.64 0.26
N VAL A 85 -2.33 -4.38 -1.04
CA VAL A 85 -2.75 -3.07 -1.55
C VAL A 85 -4.24 -3.11 -1.86
N ALA A 86 -5.02 -2.23 -1.22
CA ALA A 86 -6.45 -2.09 -1.45
C ALA A 86 -6.74 -0.77 -2.16
N GLY A 87 -7.34 -0.83 -3.34
CA GLY A 87 -7.61 0.35 -4.16
C GLY A 87 -9.09 0.51 -4.48
N PHE A 88 -9.57 1.77 -4.46
CA PHE A 88 -10.96 2.11 -4.74
C PHE A 88 -11.06 3.13 -5.89
N SER A 89 -11.80 2.82 -6.96
CA SER A 89 -11.95 3.69 -8.14
C SER A 89 -10.58 4.09 -8.75
N ALA A 90 -10.20 5.37 -8.74
CA ALA A 90 -8.86 5.82 -9.15
C ALA A 90 -7.74 5.12 -8.36
N GLY A 91 -7.93 4.90 -7.06
CA GLY A 91 -7.00 4.10 -6.25
C GLY A 91 -7.00 2.62 -6.64
N GLY A 92 -8.12 2.10 -7.18
CA GLY A 92 -8.23 0.75 -7.73
C GLY A 92 -7.42 0.61 -9.01
N HIS A 93 -7.54 1.57 -9.92
CA HIS A 93 -6.68 1.66 -11.10
C HIS A 93 -5.20 1.75 -10.70
N LEU A 94 -4.86 2.55 -9.68
CA LEU A 94 -3.49 2.66 -9.17
C LEU A 94 -2.96 1.34 -8.59
N ALA A 95 -3.74 0.67 -7.75
CA ALA A 95 -3.39 -0.63 -7.15
C ALA A 95 -3.21 -1.72 -8.22
N ALA A 96 -4.12 -1.76 -9.21
CA ALA A 96 -4.01 -2.67 -10.35
C ALA A 96 -2.77 -2.38 -11.20
N SER A 97 -2.45 -1.10 -11.42
CA SER A 97 -1.25 -0.68 -12.14
C SER A 97 0.02 -1.21 -11.47
N LEU A 98 0.16 -1.08 -10.14
CA LEU A 98 1.29 -1.69 -9.43
C LEU A 98 1.30 -3.22 -9.59
N GLY A 99 0.13 -3.87 -9.50
CA GLY A 99 -0.01 -5.30 -9.74
C GLY A 99 0.52 -5.79 -11.10
N VAL A 100 0.45 -4.94 -12.12
CA VAL A 100 0.94 -5.24 -13.48
C VAL A 100 2.40 -4.83 -13.68
N PHE A 101 2.84 -3.76 -13.03
CA PHE A 101 4.12 -3.11 -13.31
C PHE A 101 5.23 -3.38 -12.29
N TRP A 102 4.96 -4.02 -11.14
CA TRP A 102 5.94 -4.24 -10.06
C TRP A 102 7.19 -5.03 -10.48
N ASP A 103 7.17 -5.76 -11.60
CA ASP A 103 8.29 -6.54 -12.11
C ASP A 103 8.92 -5.95 -13.37
N LYS A 104 8.54 -4.72 -13.74
CA LYS A 104 9.03 -4.07 -14.97
C LYS A 104 10.26 -3.24 -14.69
N ASP A 105 11.28 -3.42 -15.54
CA ASP A 105 12.59 -2.75 -15.43
C ASP A 105 12.48 -1.23 -15.36
N TRP A 106 11.55 -0.63 -16.12
CA TRP A 106 11.38 0.82 -16.12
C TRP A 106 10.94 1.34 -14.75
N LEU A 107 10.06 0.62 -14.04
CA LEU A 107 9.59 1.04 -12.73
C LEU A 107 10.70 0.88 -11.69
N ALA A 108 11.47 -0.21 -11.77
CA ALA A 108 12.62 -0.46 -10.91
C ALA A 108 13.70 0.62 -11.10
N LYS A 109 13.96 1.01 -12.36
CA LYS A 109 14.92 2.07 -12.69
C LYS A 109 14.50 3.44 -12.15
N GLU A 110 13.24 3.82 -12.34
CA GLU A 110 12.73 5.14 -11.93
C GLU A 110 12.57 5.26 -10.41
N THR A 111 12.29 4.15 -9.72
CA THR A 111 12.15 4.15 -8.26
C THR A 111 13.45 3.80 -7.51
N GLU A 112 14.48 3.33 -8.21
CA GLU A 112 15.70 2.77 -7.59
C GLU A 112 15.39 1.63 -6.60
N LEU A 113 14.31 0.88 -6.84
CA LEU A 113 13.87 -0.26 -6.04
C LEU A 113 13.97 -1.56 -6.84
N SER A 114 14.24 -2.66 -6.16
CA SER A 114 14.08 -4.00 -6.74
C SER A 114 12.59 -4.37 -6.86
N ALA A 115 12.26 -5.24 -7.82
CA ALA A 115 10.91 -5.76 -8.01
C ALA A 115 10.34 -6.37 -6.71
N GLU A 116 11.14 -7.17 -6.00
CA GLU A 116 10.73 -7.79 -4.73
C GLU A 116 10.50 -6.78 -3.59
N GLN A 117 11.03 -5.56 -3.67
CA GLN A 117 10.72 -4.49 -2.71
C GLN A 117 9.37 -3.81 -2.99
N MET A 118 8.95 -3.74 -4.25
CA MET A 118 7.70 -3.06 -4.64
C MET A 118 6.52 -4.00 -4.89
N LYS A 119 6.76 -5.31 -4.95
CA LYS A 119 5.75 -6.35 -5.15
C LYS A 119 4.64 -6.30 -4.10
N PRO A 120 3.36 -6.11 -4.44
CA PRO A 120 2.26 -6.30 -3.50
C PRO A 120 2.08 -7.81 -3.21
N ASN A 121 1.78 -8.17 -1.95
CA ASN A 121 1.52 -9.58 -1.58
C ASN A 121 0.06 -10.00 -1.86
N GLY A 122 -0.81 -9.04 -2.16
CA GLY A 122 -2.19 -9.25 -2.57
C GLY A 122 -2.82 -7.93 -3.01
N LEU A 123 -3.88 -8.03 -3.81
CA LEU A 123 -4.64 -6.87 -4.30
C LEU A 123 -6.11 -7.02 -3.93
N LEU A 124 -6.71 -5.91 -3.50
CA LEU A 124 -8.16 -5.78 -3.31
C LEU A 124 -8.62 -4.59 -4.13
N LEU A 125 -9.45 -4.84 -5.15
CA LEU A 125 -9.85 -3.85 -6.13
C LEU A 125 -11.36 -3.65 -6.06
N SER A 126 -11.81 -2.40 -5.94
CA SER A 126 -13.22 -2.01 -5.83
C SER A 126 -13.55 -0.70 -6.53
#